data_AF-A0A9D5ZGY8-F1
#
_entry.id   AF-A0A9D5ZGY8-F1
#
_cell.length_a   1.000
_cell.length_b   1.000
_cell.length_c   1.000
_cell.angle_alpha   90.00
_cell.angle_beta   90.00
_cell.angle_gamma   90.00
#
_symmetry.space_group_name_H-M   'P 1'
#
loop_
_entity.id
_entity.type
_entity.pdbx_description
1 polymer ?
#
loop_
_entity_poly.entity_id
_entity_poly.type
_entity_poly.pdbx_seq_one_letter_code
_entity_poly.pdbx_strand_id
1 'polypeptide(L)'
;MSDDRKRGGLDMTGDTAEFTAFKPRPSVAPDSLEPARQSADASGFTARHAKPQIDGRKLRASRRTAQLNIAVHPDTKDRFWFLAHATGANSGEEFLQRLLDGFVGKGGE
;
A
#
# COMPACT_ATOMS: atom_id res chain seq x y z
N MET A 1 26.39 6.13 -55.72
CA MET A 1 26.27 4.69 -55.38
C MET A 1 27.60 4.28 -54.76
N SER A 2 27.77 3.93 -53.49
CA SER A 2 26.87 3.80 -52.35
C SER A 2 27.77 3.98 -51.11
N ASP A 3 27.32 4.76 -50.14
CA ASP A 3 28.07 5.06 -48.92
C ASP A 3 27.69 4.01 -47.86
N ASP A 4 28.57 3.03 -47.64
CA ASP A 4 28.39 1.96 -46.66
C ASP A 4 28.63 2.48 -45.24
N ARG A 5 27.56 3.00 -44.62
CA ARG A 5 27.56 3.34 -43.19
C ARG A 5 27.63 2.06 -42.35
N LYS A 6 28.86 1.67 -41.98
CA LYS A 6 29.16 0.63 -40.98
C LYS A 6 28.53 1.02 -39.63
N ARG A 7 27.37 0.45 -39.31
CA ARG A 7 26.77 0.55 -37.97
C ARG A 7 27.66 -0.25 -37.02
N GLY A 8 28.14 0.39 -35.95
CA GLY A 8 28.75 -0.32 -34.83
C GLY A 8 27.72 -1.23 -34.20
N GLY A 9 27.78 -2.53 -34.51
CA GLY A 9 27.07 -3.55 -33.76
C GLY A 9 27.63 -3.57 -32.35
N LEU A 10 26.77 -3.39 -31.35
CA LEU A 10 27.12 -3.67 -29.97
C LEU A 10 27.18 -5.21 -29.86
N ASP A 11 28.38 -5.77 -29.88
CA ASP A 11 28.60 -7.22 -29.71
C ASP A 11 28.22 -7.63 -28.28
N MET A 12 26.93 -7.89 -28.05
CA MET A 12 26.38 -8.45 -26.80
C MET A 12 26.63 -9.97 -26.71
N THR A 13 27.85 -10.40 -27.03
CA THR A 13 28.26 -11.82 -27.01
C THR A 13 29.47 -12.09 -26.14
N GLY A 14 29.93 -11.09 -25.36
CA GLY A 14 30.88 -11.28 -24.28
C GLY A 14 30.17 -11.06 -22.95
N ASP A 15 30.25 -12.06 -22.07
CA ASP A 15 29.95 -11.94 -20.64
C ASP A 15 28.51 -12.23 -20.16
N THR A 16 27.84 -13.21 -20.77
CA THR A 16 26.63 -13.83 -20.17
C THR A 16 26.93 -14.99 -19.23
N ALA A 17 28.20 -15.32 -18.98
CA ALA A 17 28.60 -16.44 -18.12
C ALA A 17 28.57 -16.13 -16.62
N GLU A 18 28.62 -14.86 -16.21
CA GLU A 18 28.61 -14.49 -14.77
C GLU A 18 27.22 -14.23 -14.18
N PHE A 19 26.18 -14.07 -15.00
CA PHE A 19 24.81 -13.78 -14.49
C PHE A 19 23.99 -15.00 -14.09
N THR A 20 24.53 -16.23 -14.21
CA THR A 20 23.81 -17.47 -13.87
C THR A 20 23.82 -17.81 -12.37
N ALA A 21 24.50 -17.03 -11.52
CA ALA A 21 24.65 -17.33 -10.10
C ALA A 21 23.57 -16.71 -9.19
N PHE A 22 22.53 -16.08 -9.74
CA PHE A 22 21.42 -15.57 -8.93
C PHE A 22 20.52 -16.71 -8.44
N LYS A 23 20.78 -17.20 -7.23
CA LYS A 23 19.88 -18.11 -6.51
C LYS A 23 18.96 -17.28 -5.61
N PRO A 24 17.68 -17.08 -5.96
CA PRO A 24 16.75 -16.37 -5.08
C PRO A 24 16.67 -17.12 -3.74
N ARG A 25 16.82 -16.38 -2.65
CA ARG A 25 16.70 -16.94 -1.30
C ARG A 25 15.30 -17.55 -1.17
N PRO A 26 15.16 -18.80 -0.69
CA PRO A 26 13.83 -19.38 -0.48
C PRO A 26 13.04 -18.45 0.44
N SER A 27 11.87 -18.03 -0.03
CA SER A 27 10.92 -17.29 0.80
C SER A 27 10.54 -18.22 1.96
N VAL A 28 11.02 -17.89 3.15
CA VAL A 28 10.52 -18.50 4.39
C VAL A 28 9.09 -18.00 4.52
N ALA A 29 8.12 -18.88 4.34
CA ALA A 29 6.74 -18.56 4.71
C ALA A 29 6.77 -18.16 6.20
N PRO A 30 6.18 -17.03 6.59
CA PRO A 30 6.25 -16.61 7.98
C PRO A 30 5.68 -17.70 8.89
N ASP A 31 6.47 -18.11 9.88
CA ASP A 31 6.09 -19.09 10.88
C ASP A 31 4.94 -18.55 11.73
N SER A 32 3.74 -19.00 11.37
CA SER A 32 2.46 -18.73 12.03
C SER A 32 2.02 -17.26 12.09
N LEU A 33 0.76 -17.03 11.73
CA LEU A 33 0.09 -15.72 11.86
C LEU A 33 -0.39 -15.45 13.30
N GLU A 34 -0.22 -16.42 14.19
CA GLU A 34 -0.72 -16.43 15.56
C GLU A 34 -0.15 -15.32 16.47
N PRO A 35 1.17 -15.05 16.51
CA PRO A 35 1.70 -13.98 17.37
C PRO A 35 1.21 -12.59 16.95
N ALA A 36 1.02 -12.37 15.65
CA ALA A 36 0.46 -11.13 15.11
C ALA A 36 -1.03 -10.98 15.50
N ARG A 37 -1.80 -12.08 15.49
CA ARG A 37 -3.20 -12.11 15.93
C ARG A 37 -3.33 -11.81 17.41
N GLN A 38 -2.54 -12.48 18.26
CA GLN A 38 -2.55 -12.26 19.71
C GLN A 38 -2.22 -10.81 20.09
N SER A 39 -1.26 -10.20 19.38
CA SER A 39 -0.90 -8.79 19.60
C SER A 39 -2.02 -7.83 19.18
N ALA A 40 -2.71 -8.15 18.08
CA ALA A 40 -3.86 -7.38 17.59
C ALA A 40 -5.05 -7.47 18.57
N ASP A 41 -5.37 -8.68 19.04
CA ASP A 41 -6.45 -8.93 20.00
C ASP A 41 -6.17 -8.24 21.35
N ALA A 42 -4.94 -8.34 21.85
CA ALA A 42 -4.51 -7.67 23.10
C ALA A 42 -4.57 -6.15 23.01
N SER A 43 -4.42 -5.59 21.80
CA SER A 43 -4.52 -4.15 21.53
C SER A 43 -5.95 -3.70 21.18
N GLY A 44 -6.93 -4.61 21.20
CA GLY A 44 -8.33 -4.30 20.93
C GLY A 44 -8.68 -4.10 19.45
N PHE A 45 -7.85 -4.57 18.51
CA PHE A 45 -8.16 -4.52 17.08
C PHE A 45 -9.24 -5.56 16.72
N THR A 46 -10.31 -5.14 16.02
CA THR A 46 -11.50 -5.97 15.75
C THR A 46 -11.60 -6.53 14.32
N ALA A 47 -10.52 -6.45 13.54
CA ALA A 47 -10.57 -6.74 12.11
C ALA A 47 -10.56 -8.25 11.78
N ARG A 48 -11.56 -8.73 11.03
CA ARG A 48 -11.52 -10.03 10.35
C ARG A 48 -10.70 -9.90 9.06
N HIS A 49 -9.44 -10.32 9.08
CA HIS A 49 -8.60 -10.36 7.87
C HIS A 49 -9.08 -11.44 6.89
N ALA A 50 -9.96 -11.07 5.94
CA ALA A 50 -10.12 -11.84 4.71
C ALA A 50 -9.00 -11.44 3.73
N LYS A 51 -8.28 -12.43 3.17
CA LYS A 51 -7.21 -12.17 2.21
C LYS A 51 -7.83 -11.62 0.91
N PRO A 52 -7.52 -10.38 0.47
CA PRO A 52 -8.11 -9.84 -0.74
C PRO A 52 -7.61 -10.63 -1.96
N GLN A 53 -8.53 -11.15 -2.76
CA GLN A 53 -8.20 -11.82 -4.02
C GLN A 53 -7.96 -10.73 -5.09
N ILE A 54 -6.70 -10.38 -5.32
CA ILE A 54 -6.31 -9.32 -6.26
C ILE A 54 -6.23 -9.90 -7.67
N ASP A 55 -7.11 -9.45 -8.57
CA ASP A 55 -7.10 -9.78 -10.00
C ASP A 55 -6.47 -8.61 -10.79
N GLY A 56 -5.41 -8.91 -11.57
CA GLY A 56 -4.68 -7.94 -12.38
C GLY A 56 -5.54 -7.20 -13.42
N ARG A 57 -6.68 -7.77 -13.84
CA ARG A 57 -7.64 -7.08 -14.72
C ARG A 57 -8.40 -5.95 -14.04
N LYS A 58 -8.44 -5.94 -12.70
CA LYS A 58 -9.05 -4.88 -11.87
C LYS A 58 -8.10 -3.71 -11.57
N LEU A 59 -6.84 -3.79 -12.00
CA LEU A 59 -5.84 -2.73 -11.85
C LEU A 59 -5.95 -1.61 -12.90
N ARG A 60 -6.93 -1.67 -13.83
CA ARG A 60 -7.27 -0.49 -14.65
C ARG A 60 -7.57 0.66 -13.69
N ALA A 61 -6.91 1.81 -13.90
CA ALA A 61 -7.08 3.03 -13.12
C ALA A 61 -8.57 3.39 -13.04
N SER A 62 -9.19 2.90 -11.99
CA SER A 62 -10.59 3.11 -11.72
C SER A 62 -10.68 4.47 -11.09
N ARG A 63 -11.57 5.34 -11.57
CA ARG A 63 -11.96 6.56 -10.85
C ARG A 63 -12.69 6.24 -9.53
N ARG A 64 -12.72 4.98 -9.10
CA ARG A 64 -13.16 4.56 -7.77
C ARG A 64 -12.16 5.10 -6.76
N THR A 65 -12.63 6.00 -5.91
CA THR A 65 -11.93 6.34 -4.67
C THR A 65 -11.65 5.02 -3.94
N ALA A 66 -10.37 4.76 -3.66
CA ALA A 66 -10.00 3.55 -2.94
C ALA A 66 -10.66 3.62 -1.56
N GLN A 67 -11.48 2.61 -1.23
CA GLN A 67 -12.08 2.54 0.09
C GLN A 67 -10.97 2.28 1.12
N LEU A 68 -10.75 3.25 2.00
CA LEU A 68 -9.77 3.15 3.07
C LEU A 68 -10.44 2.62 4.34
N ASN A 69 -10.19 1.36 4.67
CA ASN A 69 -10.67 0.75 5.92
C ASN A 69 -9.57 0.82 6.97
N ILE A 70 -9.75 1.65 8.00
CA ILE A 70 -8.80 1.80 9.11
C ILE A 70 -9.41 1.16 10.35
N ALA A 71 -8.65 0.27 10.98
CA ALA A 71 -9.00 -0.23 12.29
C ALA A 71 -8.43 0.71 13.35
N VAL A 72 -9.29 1.16 14.27
CA VAL A 72 -8.94 2.04 15.38
C VAL A 72 -9.55 1.51 16.68
N HIS A 73 -9.00 1.94 17.81
CA HIS A 73 -9.59 1.65 19.12
C HIS A 73 -11.03 2.19 19.20
N PRO A 74 -11.96 1.50 19.89
CA PRO A 74 -13.34 1.97 20.08
C PRO A 74 -13.43 3.41 20.58
N ASP A 75 -12.66 3.76 21.61
CA ASP A 75 -12.65 5.13 22.16
C ASP A 75 -12.25 6.19 21.12
N THR A 76 -11.33 5.86 20.21
CA THR A 76 -10.91 6.76 19.13
C THR A 76 -12.01 6.94 18.11
N LYS A 77 -12.74 5.87 17.79
CA LYS A 77 -13.91 5.92 16.90
C LYS A 77 -15.01 6.81 17.49
N ASP A 78 -15.29 6.67 18.77
CA ASP A 78 -16.35 7.45 19.42
C ASP A 78 -15.98 8.93 19.48
N ARG A 79 -14.73 9.25 19.84
CA ARG A 79 -14.21 10.63 19.79
C ARG A 79 -14.27 11.22 18.39
N PHE A 80 -13.93 10.43 17.37
CA PHE A 80 -14.00 10.87 15.98
C PHE A 80 -15.43 11.30 15.60
N TRP A 81 -16.44 10.47 15.90
CA TRP A 81 -17.83 10.80 15.59
C TRP A 81 -18.37 11.96 16.41
N PHE A 82 -18.01 12.04 17.69
CA PHE A 82 -18.36 13.18 18.53
C PHE A 82 -17.88 14.51 17.93
N LEU A 83 -16.63 14.56 17.49
CA LEU A 83 -16.05 15.75 16.86
C LEU A 83 -16.63 16.01 15.46
N ALA A 84 -16.90 14.97 14.67
CA ALA A 84 -17.52 15.10 13.37
C ALA A 84 -18.90 15.76 13.47
N HIS A 85 -19.72 15.34 14.45
CA HIS A 85 -21.03 15.94 14.70
C HIS A 85 -20.92 17.38 15.22
N ALA A 86 -20.01 17.65 16.15
CA ALA A 86 -19.80 19.00 16.69
C ALA A 86 -19.35 20.01 15.63
N THR A 87 -18.63 19.55 14.59
CA THR A 87 -18.16 20.38 13.47
C THR A 87 -19.14 20.46 12.30
N GLY A 88 -20.32 19.84 12.43
CA GLY A 88 -21.37 19.87 11.41
C GLY A 88 -20.99 19.13 10.12
N ALA A 89 -20.08 18.15 10.19
CA ALA A 89 -19.72 17.34 9.03
C ALA A 89 -20.87 16.41 8.64
N ASN A 90 -21.18 16.32 7.35
CA ASN A 90 -22.27 15.49 6.84
C ASN A 90 -21.84 14.03 6.64
N SER A 91 -20.53 13.78 6.57
CA SER A 91 -19.96 12.45 6.41
C SER A 91 -18.64 12.30 7.17
N GLY A 92 -18.29 11.05 7.52
CA GLY A 92 -16.99 10.75 8.10
C GLY A 92 -15.83 11.03 7.13
N GLU A 93 -16.05 10.87 5.83
CA GLU A 93 -15.05 11.20 4.80
C GLU A 93 -14.71 12.69 4.80
N GLU A 94 -15.72 13.55 4.80
CA GLU A 94 -15.55 15.00 4.86
C GLU A 94 -14.76 15.43 6.11
N PHE A 95 -15.12 14.89 7.27
CA PHE A 95 -14.42 15.22 8.51
C PHE A 95 -12.97 14.71 8.50
N LEU A 96 -12.75 13.48 8.01
CA LEU A 96 -11.41 12.90 7.91
C LEU A 96 -10.52 13.71 6.95
N GLN A 97 -11.05 14.17 5.82
CA GLN A 97 -10.31 14.99 4.88
C GLN A 97 -9.86 16.30 5.52
N ARG A 98 -10.75 17.00 6.24
CA ARG A 98 -10.40 18.23 6.97
C ARG A 98 -9.29 18.01 8.01
N LEU A 99 -9.31 16.87 8.71
CA LEU A 99 -8.26 16.50 9.67
C LEU A 99 -6.92 16.27 8.97
N LEU A 100 -6.92 15.56 7.83
CA LEU A 100 -5.72 15.29 7.05
C LEU A 100 -5.13 16.57 6.46
N ASP A 101 -5.96 17.46 5.92
CA ASP A 101 -5.53 18.74 5.36
C ASP A 101 -4.86 19.61 6.45
N GLY A 102 -5.45 19.65 7.65
CA GLY A 102 -4.88 20.36 8.80
C GLY A 102 -3.60 19.73 9.35
N PHE A 103 -3.42 18.43 9.21
CA PHE A 103 -2.20 17.72 9.60
C PHE A 103 -1.07 17.96 8.60
N VAL A 104 -1.34 17.82 7.31
CA VAL A 104 -0.35 18.05 6.23
C VAL A 104 0.13 19.50 6.23
N GLY A 105 -0.76 20.46 6.47
CA GLY A 105 -0.39 21.88 6.60
C GLY A 105 0.52 22.19 7.79
N LYS A 106 0.57 21.34 8.81
CA LYS A 106 1.45 21.49 9.99
C LYS A 106 2.74 20.68 9.91
N GLY A 107 2.85 19.71 8.99
CA GLY A 107 4.03 18.87 8.83
C GLY A 107 5.06 19.39 7.82
N GLY A 108 4.84 20.59 7.26
CA GLY A 108 5.72 21.26 6.30
C GLY A 108 6.44 22.50 6.83
N GLU A 109 6.34 22.78 8.14
CA GLU A 109 7.15 23.79 8.84
C GLU A 109 8.23 23.13 9.70
#